data_AF-A0A1Y3S6R9-F1
#
_entry.id   AF-A0A1Y3S6R9-F1
#
_cell.length_a   1.000
_cell.length_b   1.000
_cell.length_c   1.000
_cell.angle_alpha   90.00
_cell.angle_beta   90.00
_cell.angle_gamma   90.00
#
_symmetry.space_group_name_H-M   'P 1'
#
loop_
_entity.id
_entity.type
_entity.pdbx_description
1 polymer ?
#
loop_
_entity_poly.entity_id
_entity_poly.type
_entity_poly.pdbx_seq_one_letter_code
_entity_poly.pdbx_strand_id
1 'polypeptide(L)' 'MDLRNNQITLGELWDNSRARSVFQRRIPMLSKHPVKGAARTVTLEQLSALLSSWIPESMVQGVVGELKKL' A
#
# COMPACT_ATOMS: atom_id res chain seq x y z
N MET A 1 4.84 -11.83 -2.07
CA MET A 1 4.66 -11.66 -3.52
C MET A 1 5.80 -10.80 -4.01
N ASP A 2 6.05 -10.72 -5.31
CA ASP A 2 7.09 -9.83 -5.81
C ASP A 2 6.65 -8.36 -5.68
N LEU A 3 7.32 -7.61 -4.80
CA LEU A 3 7.08 -6.18 -4.58
C LEU A 3 7.97 -5.29 -5.45
N ARG A 4 8.83 -5.88 -6.29
CA ARG A 4 9.80 -5.16 -7.13
C ARG A 4 10.56 -4.09 -6.34
N ASN A 5 11.10 -4.48 -5.18
CA ASN A 5 11.77 -3.57 -4.25
C ASN A 5 10.90 -2.35 -3.84
N ASN A 6 9.62 -2.59 -3.52
CA ASN A 6 8.60 -1.57 -3.18
C ASN A 6 8.23 -0.58 -4.31
N GLN A 7 8.65 -0.85 -5.54
CA GLN A 7 8.26 -0.08 -6.72
C GLN A 7 6.88 -0.49 -7.27
N ILE A 8 6.27 -1.54 -6.71
CA ILE A 8 4.89 -1.90 -7.03
C ILE A 8 3.93 -0.76 -6.68
N THR A 9 3.01 -0.45 -7.60
CA THR A 9 2.02 0.61 -7.40
C THR A 9 0.86 0.14 -6.54
N LEU A 10 0.20 1.08 -5.87
CA LEU A 10 -1.03 0.78 -5.12
C LEU A 10 -2.13 0.20 -6.02
N GLY A 11 -2.19 0.64 -7.27
CA GLY A 11 -3.12 0.12 -8.28
C GLY A 11 -2.89 -1.36 -8.52
N GLU A 12 -1.64 -1.76 -8.74
CA GLU A 12 -1.27 -3.17 -8.91
C GLU A 12 -1.53 -4.00 -7.63
N LEU A 13 -1.29 -3.41 -6.45
CA LEU A 13 -1.63 -4.03 -5.17
C LEU A 13 -3.14 -4.17 -4.97
N TRP A 14 -3.95 -3.24 -5.48
CA TRP A 14 -5.41 -3.29 -5.38
C TRP A 14 -6.06 -4.21 -6.41
N ASP A 15 -5.44 -4.39 -7.57
CA ASP A 15 -5.86 -5.37 -8.58
C ASP A 15 -5.66 -6.81 -8.06
N ASN A 16 -4.71 -7.01 -7.14
CA ASN A 16 -4.54 -8.28 -6.43
C ASN A 16 -5.42 -8.34 -5.15
N SER A 17 -6.43 -9.21 -5.16
CA SER A 17 -7.38 -9.37 -4.05
C SER A 17 -6.71 -9.70 -2.70
N ARG A 18 -5.61 -10.44 -2.70
CA ARG A 18 -4.85 -10.80 -1.48
C ARG A 18 -4.10 -9.60 -0.92
N ALA A 19 -3.40 -8.85 -1.78
CA ALA A 19 -2.68 -7.63 -1.37
C ALA A 19 -3.65 -6.53 -0.89
N ARG A 20 -4.77 -6.34 -1.60
CA ARG A 20 -5.85 -5.45 -1.20
C ARG A 20 -6.35 -5.74 0.21
N SER A 21 -6.54 -7.01 0.55
CA SER A 21 -6.98 -7.42 1.89
C SER A 21 -5.97 -7.04 2.97
N VAL A 22 -4.67 -7.28 2.74
CA VAL A 22 -3.59 -6.86 3.66
C VAL A 22 -3.62 -5.35 3.89
N PHE A 23 -3.74 -4.58 2.81
CA PHE A 23 -3.87 -3.11 2.89
C PHE A 23 -5.09 -2.65 3.67
N GLN A 24 -6.26 -3.24 3.41
CA GLN A 24 -7.49 -2.89 4.12
C GLN A 24 -7.41 -3.22 5.63
N ARG A 25 -6.73 -4.31 5.99
CA ARG A 25 -6.56 -4.72 7.40
C ARG A 25 -5.58 -3.83 8.15
N ARG A 26 -4.48 -3.43 7.51
CA ARG A 26 -3.43 -2.63 8.17
C ARG A 26 -3.65 -1.13 8.07
N ILE A 27 -4.27 -0.67 6.99
CA ILE A 27 -4.50 0.74 6.72
C ILE A 27 -5.96 0.91 6.24
N PRO A 28 -6.95 0.68 7.12
CA PRO A 28 -8.36 0.81 6.76
C PRO A 28 -8.73 2.23 6.28
N MET A 29 -7.98 3.24 6.72
CA MET A 29 -8.15 4.65 6.34
C MET A 29 -7.91 4.91 4.83
N LEU A 30 -7.05 4.12 4.16
CA LEU A 30 -6.84 4.22 2.71
C LEU A 30 -8.11 3.95 1.91
N SER A 31 -9.03 3.15 2.45
CA SER A 31 -10.32 2.85 1.81
C SER A 31 -11.21 4.08 1.67
N LYS A 32 -11.00 5.09 2.52
CA LYS A 32 -11.76 6.36 2.55
C LYS A 32 -11.05 7.51 1.82
N HIS A 33 -9.82 7.31 1.35
CA HIS A 33 -9.01 8.36 0.75
C HIS A 33 -9.22 8.46 -0.77
N PRO A 34 -9.25 9.66 -1.38
CA PRO A 34 -9.36 9.86 -2.82
C PRO A 34 -8.15 9.35 -3.64
N VAL A 35 -7.18 8.66 -3.03
CA VAL A 35 -6.00 8.11 -3.75
C VAL A 35 -6.36 6.96 -4.68
N LYS A 36 -7.62 6.49 -4.71
CA LYS A 36 -8.07 5.58 -5.78
C LYS A 36 -7.74 6.11 -7.18
N GLY A 37 -7.78 7.43 -7.40
CA GLY A 37 -7.40 8.04 -8.67
C GLY A 37 -5.88 8.00 -8.95
N ALA A 38 -5.06 8.23 -7.92
CA ALA A 38 -3.59 8.21 -7.99
C ALA A 38 -2.97 6.83 -7.72
N ALA A 39 -3.80 5.82 -7.47
CA ALA A 39 -3.39 4.48 -7.10
C ALA A 39 -2.36 3.89 -8.08
N ARG A 40 -2.59 4.12 -9.37
CA ARG A 40 -1.78 3.56 -10.46
C ARG A 40 -0.44 4.27 -10.64
N THR A 41 -0.22 5.40 -9.98
CA THR A 41 1.02 6.18 -10.12
C THR A 41 1.84 6.20 -8.83
N VAL A 42 1.20 5.94 -7.68
CA VAL A 42 1.88 5.92 -6.37
C VAL A 42 2.43 4.54 -6.09
N THR A 43 3.76 4.46 -5.87
CA THR A 43 4.43 3.22 -5.44
C THR A 43 4.30 2.99 -3.94
N LEU A 44 4.50 1.74 -3.50
CA LEU A 44 4.53 1.36 -2.09
C LEU A 44 5.61 2.12 -1.30
N GLU A 45 6.75 2.43 -1.94
CA GLU A 45 7.81 3.26 -1.37
C GLU A 45 7.37 4.72 -1.19
N GLN A 46 6.72 5.29 -2.21
CA GLN A 46 6.25 6.69 -2.18
C GLN A 46 5.04 6.88 -1.26
N LEU A 47 4.34 5.80 -0.91
CA LEU A 47 3.17 5.82 -0.04
C LEU A 47 3.48 6.48 1.32
N SER A 48 4.59 6.09 1.95
CA SER A 48 4.95 6.61 3.27
C SER A 48 5.28 8.10 3.21
N ALA A 49 5.92 8.56 2.13
CA ALA A 49 6.25 9.96 1.94
C ALA A 49 4.98 10.80 1.67
N LEU A 50 4.14 10.35 0.75
CA LEU A 50 2.90 11.05 0.35
C LEU A 50 1.85 11.09 1.46
N LEU A 51 1.80 10.03 2.28
CA LEU A 51 0.82 9.88 3.35
C LEU A 51 1.48 9.91 4.73
N SER A 52 2.66 10.51 4.87
CA SER A 52 3.39 10.64 6.13
C SER A 52 2.57 11.34 7.22
N SER A 53 1.73 12.30 6.82
CA SER A 53 0.81 13.00 7.73
C SER A 53 -0.37 12.14 8.21
N TRP A 54 -0.64 11.02 7.55
CA TRP A 54 -1.82 10.17 7.78
C TRP A 54 -1.49 8.77 8.25
N ILE A 55 -0.31 8.26 7.88
CA ILE A 55 0.10 6.88 8.10
C ILE A 55 1.52 6.89 8.67
N PRO A 56 1.75 6.34 9.87
CA PRO A 56 3.08 6.18 10.40
C PRO A 56 3.87 5.14 9.59
N GLU A 57 5.19 5.32 9.52
CA GLU A 57 6.09 4.44 8.76
C GLU A 57 5.99 2.96 9.18
N SER A 58 5.75 2.72 10.48
CA SER A 58 5.58 1.37 11.03
C SER A 58 4.40 0.59 10.43
N MET A 59 3.31 1.27 10.04
CA MET A 59 2.21 0.63 9.33
C MET A 59 2.61 0.20 7.92
N VAL A 60 3.36 1.04 7.20
CA VAL A 60 3.84 0.72 5.84
C VAL A 60 4.80 -0.46 5.90
N GLN A 61 5.72 -0.48 6.85
CA GLN A 61 6.61 -1.62 7.07
C GLN A 61 5.84 -2.90 7.42
N GLY A 62 4.78 -2.80 8.24
CA GLY A 62 3.89 -3.93 8.54
C GLY A 62 3.18 -4.47 7.30
N VAL A 63 2.70 -3.59 6.42
CA VAL A 63 2.10 -3.95 5.13
C VAL A 63 3.14 -4.63 4.23
N VAL A 64 4.31 -4.03 4.03
CA VAL A 64 5.40 -4.61 3.23
C VAL A 64 5.76 -6.01 3.75
N GLY A 65 5.86 -6.19 5.06
CA GLY A 65 6.16 -7.47 5.69
C GLY A 65 5.10 -8.55 5.40
N GLU A 66 3.81 -8.21 5.45
CA GLU A 66 2.75 -9.15 5.08
C GLU A 66 2.69 -9.41 3.58
N LEU A 67 2.82 -8.38 2.75
CA LEU A 67 2.84 -8.53 1.30
C LEU A 67 4.01 -9.41 0.83
N LYS A 68 5.19 -9.33 1.47
CA LYS A 68 6.32 -10.22 1.18
C LYS A 68 5.98 -11.69 1.44
N LYS A 69 5.09 -11.99 2.38
CA LYS A 69 4.67 -13.36 2.73
C LYS A 69 3.57 -13.94 1.81
N LEU A 70 2.96 -13.13 0.95
CA LEU A 70 1.88 -13.54 0.03
C LEU A 70 2.35 -14.23 -1.26
#